data_AF-A0A225E0N5-F1
#
_entry.id   AF-A0A225E0N5-F1
#
_cell.length_a   1.000
_cell.length_b   1.000
_cell.length_c   1.000
_cell.angle_alpha   90.00
_cell.angle_beta   90.00
_cell.angle_gamma   90.00
#
_symmetry.space_group_name_H-M   'P 1'
#
loop_
_entity.id
_entity.type
_entity.pdbx_description
1 polymer ?
#
loop_
_entity_poly.entity_id
_entity_poly.type
_entity_poly.pdbx_seq_one_letter_code
_entity_poly.pdbx_strand_id
1 'polypeptide(L)'
;MEIEAWFLAEASHFPRIDSAITVPEIISKLGFDPSVDDMRQRAWPAEDMRACYAIGGKLYEKGRAENTVNALAYDRIYLETRSKFGHLDRLLTSLESFLEI
;
A
#
# COMPACT_ATOMS: atom_id res chain seq x y z
N MET A 1 -14.22 -0.06 1.35
CA MET A 1 -12.88 0.03 0.76
C MET A 1 -11.93 -0.72 1.67
N GLU A 2 -11.16 -1.65 1.12
CA GLU A 2 -10.17 -2.43 1.86
C GLU A 2 -8.91 -1.62 2.14
N ILE A 3 -8.21 -1.92 3.25
CA ILE A 3 -6.96 -1.23 3.63
C ILE A 3 -5.82 -1.56 2.66
N GLU A 4 -5.90 -2.71 2.00
CA GLU A 4 -4.94 -3.19 1.03
C GLU A 4 -4.84 -2.25 -0.19
N ALA A 5 -5.90 -1.52 -0.55
CA ALA A 5 -5.81 -0.48 -1.57
C ALA A 5 -4.84 0.66 -1.17
N TRP A 6 -4.74 0.95 0.13
CA TRP A 6 -3.77 1.93 0.65
C TRP A 6 -2.35 1.38 0.59
N PHE A 7 -2.18 0.11 0.94
CA PHE A 7 -0.88 -0.56 0.87
C PHE A 7 -0.37 -0.66 -0.57
N LEU A 8 -1.24 -1.00 -1.52
CA LEU A 8 -0.91 -0.99 -2.94
C LEU A 8 -0.47 0.41 -3.41
N ALA A 9 -1.15 1.46 -2.96
CA ALA A 9 -0.84 2.84 -3.37
C ALA A 9 0.46 3.38 -2.76
N GLU A 10 0.93 2.80 -1.65
CA GLU A 10 2.23 3.07 -1.07
C GLU A 10 3.27 2.12 -1.66
N ALA A 11 3.61 2.30 -2.93
CA ALA A 11 4.43 1.35 -3.68
C ALA A 11 5.88 1.19 -3.16
N SER A 12 6.39 2.08 -2.28
CA SER A 12 7.79 1.98 -1.82
C SER A 12 8.03 0.90 -0.78
N HIS A 13 6.98 0.33 -0.19
CA HIS A 13 7.14 -0.80 0.73
C HIS A 13 7.54 -2.09 0.00
N PHE A 14 7.20 -2.27 -1.28
CA PHE A 14 7.45 -3.54 -1.99
C PHE A 14 8.92 -3.98 -1.97
N PRO A 15 9.90 -3.14 -2.33
CA PRO A 15 11.31 -3.54 -2.28
C PRO A 15 11.85 -3.75 -0.86
N ARG A 16 11.17 -3.22 0.16
CA ARG A 16 11.51 -3.41 1.58
C ARG A 16 11.02 -4.76 2.11
N ILE A 17 9.98 -5.31 1.50
CA ILE A 17 9.49 -6.68 1.77
C ILE A 17 10.40 -7.71 1.11
N ASP A 18 10.68 -7.50 -0.17
CA ASP A 18 11.67 -8.28 -0.91
C ASP A 18 12.16 -7.46 -2.12
N SER A 19 13.47 -7.44 -2.34
CA SER A 19 14.08 -6.62 -3.39
C SER A 19 13.67 -7.03 -4.82
N ALA A 20 13.11 -8.25 -4.99
CA ALA A 20 12.55 -8.69 -6.27
C ALA A 20 11.19 -8.04 -6.59
N ILE A 21 10.48 -7.51 -5.58
CA ILE A 21 9.17 -6.89 -5.79
C ILE A 21 9.37 -5.42 -6.14
N THR A 22 9.50 -5.15 -7.43
CA THR A 22 9.68 -3.80 -7.97
C THR A 22 8.46 -3.36 -8.78
N VAL A 23 8.26 -2.05 -8.93
CA VAL A 23 7.18 -1.51 -9.78
C VAL A 23 7.25 -2.08 -11.22
N PRO A 24 8.41 -2.13 -11.89
CA PRO A 24 8.52 -2.78 -13.21
C PRO A 24 8.08 -4.25 -13.21
N GLU A 25 8.43 -5.03 -12.18
CA GLU A 25 8.01 -6.43 -12.08
C GLU A 25 6.50 -6.56 -11.85
N ILE A 26 5.90 -5.69 -11.04
CA ILE A 26 4.44 -5.64 -10.83
C ILE A 26 3.72 -5.31 -12.13
N ILE A 27 4.19 -4.31 -12.88
CA ILE A 27 3.63 -3.95 -14.20
C ILE A 27 3.72 -5.14 -15.16
N SER A 28 4.91 -5.74 -15.26
CA SER A 28 5.19 -6.85 -16.18
C SER A 28 4.33 -8.08 -15.89
N LYS A 29 4.13 -8.42 -14.61
CA LYS A 29 3.45 -9.66 -14.21
C LYS A 29 1.95 -9.49 -13.94
N LEU A 30 1.53 -8.32 -13.46
CA LEU A 30 0.17 -8.09 -12.95
C LEU A 30 -0.60 -7.03 -13.74
N GLY A 31 0.06 -6.30 -14.64
CA GLY A 31 -0.59 -5.41 -15.59
C GLY A 31 -1.16 -4.12 -14.99
N PHE A 32 -0.65 -3.68 -13.84
CA PHE A 32 -0.99 -2.39 -13.25
C PHE A 32 0.24 -1.72 -12.63
N ASP A 33 0.20 -0.40 -12.51
CA ASP A 33 1.26 0.39 -11.90
C ASP A 33 0.79 0.95 -10.54
N PRO A 34 1.26 0.40 -9.40
CA PRO A 34 0.85 0.86 -8.08
C PRO A 34 1.29 2.29 -7.74
N SER A 35 2.21 2.88 -8.51
CA SER A 35 2.73 4.22 -8.25
C SER A 35 1.88 5.34 -8.88
N VAL A 36 1.17 5.04 -9.97
CA VAL A 36 0.41 6.02 -10.76
C VAL A 36 -1.07 5.68 -10.92
N ASP A 37 -1.44 4.40 -10.96
CA ASP A 37 -2.84 3.99 -11.14
C ASP A 37 -3.67 4.29 -9.87
N ASP A 38 -4.98 4.47 -10.06
CA ASP A 38 -5.91 4.63 -8.95
C ASP A 38 -6.22 3.28 -8.29
N MET A 39 -5.53 2.99 -7.18
CA MET A 39 -5.72 1.74 -6.43
C MET A 39 -7.13 1.58 -5.83
N ARG A 40 -7.96 2.63 -5.81
CA ARG A 40 -9.38 2.53 -5.41
C ARG A 40 -10.23 1.79 -6.44
N GLN A 41 -9.77 1.71 -7.68
CA GLN A 41 -10.48 1.05 -8.78
C GLN A 41 -10.15 -0.44 -8.89
N ARG A 42 -9.20 -0.94 -8.08
CA ARG A 42 -8.87 -2.36 -8.04
C ARG A 42 -10.06 -3.15 -7.50
N ALA A 43 -10.46 -4.19 -8.23
CA ALA A 43 -11.60 -5.02 -7.86
C ALA A 43 -11.34 -5.89 -6.62
N TRP A 44 -10.10 -6.36 -6.46
CA TRP A 44 -9.71 -7.29 -5.39
C TRP A 44 -8.35 -6.91 -4.77
N PRO A 45 -8.25 -5.77 -4.05
CA PRO A 45 -6.98 -5.28 -3.50
C PRO A 45 -6.20 -6.30 -2.65
N ALA A 46 -6.90 -7.14 -1.89
CA ALA A 46 -6.25 -8.19 -1.10
C ALA A 46 -5.59 -9.28 -1.96
N GLU A 47 -6.22 -9.66 -3.08
CA GLU A 47 -5.62 -10.62 -4.02
C GLU A 47 -4.46 -9.99 -4.78
N ASP A 48 -4.59 -8.72 -5.17
CA ASP A 48 -3.51 -7.95 -5.81
C ASP A 48 -2.28 -7.86 -4.89
N MET A 49 -2.46 -7.62 -3.59
CA MET A 49 -1.37 -7.63 -2.60
C MET A 49 -0.68 -9.00 -2.51
N ARG A 50 -1.46 -10.10 -2.49
CA ARG A 50 -0.89 -11.46 -2.49
C ARG A 50 -0.10 -11.73 -3.76
N ALA A 51 -0.63 -11.32 -4.91
CA ALA A 51 0.04 -11.47 -6.20
C ALA A 51 1.36 -10.68 -6.26
N CYS A 52 1.40 -9.45 -5.75
CA CYS A 52 2.64 -8.67 -5.63
C CYS A 52 3.66 -9.38 -4.74
N TYR A 53 3.26 -9.87 -3.57
CA TYR A 53 4.19 -10.53 -2.63
C TYR A 53 4.74 -11.85 -3.19
N ALA A 54 3.93 -12.56 -3.97
CA ALA A 54 4.33 -13.79 -4.63
C ALA A 54 5.47 -13.59 -5.65
N ILE A 55 5.65 -12.38 -6.20
CA ILE A 55 6.78 -12.04 -7.08
C ILE A 55 8.13 -12.31 -6.36
N GLY A 56 8.22 -11.95 -5.08
CA GLY A 56 9.40 -12.19 -4.23
C GLY A 56 9.34 -13.50 -3.43
N GLY A 57 8.43 -14.41 -3.78
CA GLY A 57 8.22 -15.65 -3.02
C GLY A 57 7.74 -15.42 -1.58
N LYS A 58 7.12 -14.27 -1.30
CA LYS A 58 6.53 -13.94 0.01
C LYS A 58 5.04 -14.21 0.00
N LEU A 59 4.47 -14.30 1.20
CA LEU A 59 3.04 -14.46 1.41
C LEU A 59 2.50 -13.24 2.16
N TYR A 60 1.50 -12.58 1.57
CA TYR A 60 0.72 -11.56 2.26
C TYR A 60 -0.46 -12.22 2.99
N GLU A 61 -0.57 -11.98 4.29
CA GLU A 61 -1.71 -12.39 5.10
C GLU A 61 -2.20 -11.23 5.94
N LYS A 62 -3.48 -10.89 5.81
CA LYS A 62 -4.11 -9.78 6.52
C LYS A 62 -3.96 -9.88 8.05
N GLY A 63 -4.07 -11.09 8.61
CA GLY A 63 -3.88 -11.34 10.04
C GLY A 63 -2.42 -11.27 10.52
N ARG A 64 -1.45 -11.20 9.60
CA ARG A 64 -0.02 -11.09 9.87
C ARG A 64 0.62 -9.92 9.08
N ALA A 65 -0.14 -8.85 8.91
CA ALA A 65 0.27 -7.69 8.12
C ALA A 65 1.33 -6.80 8.82
N GLU A 66 1.85 -7.19 9.99
CA GLU A 66 2.88 -6.45 10.73
C GLU A 66 4.12 -6.18 9.87
N ASN A 67 4.57 -7.16 9.08
CA ASN A 67 5.70 -6.98 8.17
C ASN A 67 5.41 -5.93 7.10
N THR A 68 4.20 -5.93 6.55
CA THR A 68 3.74 -4.90 5.62
C THR A 68 3.76 -3.54 6.28
N VAL A 69 3.13 -3.42 7.45
CA VAL A 69 3.00 -2.17 8.20
C VAL A 69 4.38 -1.59 8.58
N ASN A 70 5.32 -2.45 9.00
CA ASN A 70 6.68 -2.04 9.32
C ASN A 70 7.50 -1.63 8.08
N ALA A 71 7.15 -2.13 6.90
CA ALA A 71 7.80 -1.76 5.64
C ALA A 71 7.24 -0.45 5.04
N LEU A 72 6.06 0.00 5.45
CA LEU A 72 5.44 1.21 4.90
C LEU A 72 6.29 2.46 5.14
N ALA A 73 6.33 3.34 4.15
CA ALA A 73 6.88 4.68 4.29
C ALA A 73 5.82 5.62 4.88
N TYR A 74 5.79 5.74 6.22
CA TYR A 74 4.78 6.56 6.92
C TYR A 74 4.80 8.04 6.52
N ASP A 75 5.97 8.58 6.22
CA ASP A 75 6.15 9.92 5.67
C ASP A 75 5.40 10.08 4.34
N ARG A 76 5.50 9.10 3.44
CA ARG A 76 4.77 9.10 2.16
C ARG A 76 3.28 8.88 2.35
N ILE A 77 2.88 8.05 3.30
CA ILE A 77 1.46 7.88 3.64
C ILE A 77 0.86 9.22 4.06
N TYR A 78 1.58 9.95 4.92
CA TYR A 78 1.15 11.22 5.47
C TYR A 78 1.23 12.37 4.45
N LEU A 79 2.25 12.42 3.59
CA LEU A 79 2.46 13.54 2.67
C LEU A 79 1.82 13.33 1.29
N GLU A 80 1.74 12.09 0.81
CA GLU A 80 1.33 11.78 -0.56
C GLU A 80 0.02 10.98 -0.59
N THR A 81 -0.03 9.83 0.10
CA THR A 81 -1.12 8.85 -0.05
C THR A 81 -2.45 9.36 0.49
N ARG A 82 -2.45 10.15 1.57
CA ARG A 82 -3.69 10.67 2.18
C ARG A 82 -4.59 11.42 1.20
N SER A 83 -4.00 12.18 0.28
CA SER A 83 -4.72 12.97 -0.73
C SER A 83 -5.53 12.08 -1.70
N LYS A 84 -5.09 10.83 -1.89
CA LYS A 84 -5.74 9.86 -2.77
C LYS A 84 -6.94 9.18 -2.11
N PHE A 85 -6.99 9.12 -0.77
CA PHE A 85 -8.02 8.37 -0.05
C PHE A 85 -8.67 9.22 1.05
N GLY A 86 -9.89 9.71 0.79
CA GLY A 86 -10.59 10.61 1.72
C GLY A 86 -10.81 10.04 3.13
N HIS A 87 -10.93 8.72 3.29
CA HIS A 87 -11.01 8.10 4.63
C HIS A 87 -9.69 8.11 5.39
N LEU A 88 -8.56 7.94 4.68
CA LEU A 88 -7.23 8.04 5.27
C LEU A 88 -6.94 9.50 5.67
N ASP A 89 -7.28 10.45 4.79
CA ASP A 89 -7.16 11.87 5.09
C ASP A 89 -7.94 12.25 6.35
N ARG A 90 -9.21 11.83 6.45
CA ARG A 90 -10.03 12.07 7.63
C ARG A 90 -9.43 11.48 8.91
N LEU A 91 -8.85 10.28 8.83
CA LEU A 91 -8.19 9.65 9.98
C LEU A 91 -7.00 10.49 10.43
N LEU A 92 -6.11 10.87 9.50
CA LEU A 92 -4.92 11.65 9.79
C LEU A 92 -5.28 13.04 10.35
N THR A 93 -6.26 13.73 9.76
CA THR A 93 -6.77 14.99 10.30
C THR A 93 -7.35 14.83 11.71
N SER A 94 -8.03 13.72 12.00
CA SER A 94 -8.55 13.46 13.36
C SER A 94 -7.42 13.23 14.36
N LEU A 95 -6.34 12.57 13.94
CA LEU A 95 -5.15 12.37 14.77
C LEU A 95 -4.38 13.68 14.99
N GLU A 96 -4.24 14.51 13.95
CA GLU A 96 -3.65 15.85 14.05
C GLU A 96 -4.41 16.71 15.06
N SER A 97 -5.74 16.82 14.91
CA SER A 97 -6.57 17.60 15.85
C SER A 97 -6.57 17.05 17.27
N PHE A 98 -6.31 15.75 17.46
CA PHE A 98 -6.17 15.16 18.80
C PHE A 98 -4.81 15.45 19.44
N LEU A 99 -3.74 15.51 18.62
CA LEU A 99 -2.36 15.73 19.07
C LEU A 99 -2.01 17.22 19.21
N GLU A 100 -2.73 18.12 18.53
CA GLU A 100 -2.71 19.54 18.79
C GLU A 100 -3.31 19.82 20.19
N ILE A 101 -2.43 20.00 21.19
CA ILE A 101 -2.72 20.59 22.50
C ILE A 101 -2.64 22.11 22.39
#